data_AF-A0A2W7RPW8-F1
#
_entry.id   AF-A0A2W7RPW8-F1
#
_cell.length_a   1.000
_cell.length_b   1.000
_cell.length_c   1.000
_cell.angle_alpha   90.00
_cell.angle_beta   90.00
_cell.angle_gamma   90.00
#
_symmetry.space_group_name_H-M   'P 1'
#
loop_
_entity.id
_entity.type
_entity.pdbx_description
1 polymer ?
#
loop_
_entity_poly.entity_id
_entity_poly.type
_entity_poly.pdbx_seq_one_letter_code
_entity_poly.pdbx_strand_id
1 'polypeptide(L)'
;MLASLKNTKKVQNAWAMYDWANSVYSLVITSTIFPVYFNSVTKGLNANDTVDFFGFEIVNTVLYSYSISFSFLIIALISPILSGIADASGKKLQFMKFFAYLGSLSCIALFFFDGNNLEWGICFSVLASVGYAGSIVFYNAYLPEITTPDKYDLLSAKGFALGYIGSVILLVINLLMIQFPSWFMLSDDGMAARLSFLITGLWWAGFSQIPFRVLPHNPFGKDIKKEFLLKGYHEIRKVWNEVKQITVMYRFLASFFFYSMGVQTVMYLAATFGDKELGLPGDQLIMTILIIQIVAIAGSYFFAFISKKFGNKQSLVIMVLIWVGICAGAYYVYSVYEFFALAFVVGLVMGGIQSLSRSTFSKLIPRSSTDHASYFSFYDVTEKLAIVLGTFSYGFIEQITGSMRNSALSLGIFFLVGLGFLLLVTIPKKGLDTERA
;
A
#
# COMPACT_ATOMS: atom_id res chain seq x y z
N MET A 1 -15.59 -16.69 19.02
CA MET A 1 -15.37 -15.25 18.73
C MET A 1 -16.30 -14.72 17.64
N LEU A 2 -16.36 -15.31 16.44
CA LEU A 2 -17.37 -14.90 15.43
C LEU A 2 -18.82 -15.03 15.93
N ALA A 3 -19.08 -16.00 16.80
CA ALA A 3 -20.37 -16.18 17.47
C ALA A 3 -20.75 -15.04 18.43
N SER A 4 -19.82 -14.15 18.82
CA SER A 4 -20.08 -13.00 19.70
C SER A 4 -20.17 -11.65 18.98
N LEU A 5 -19.89 -11.60 17.67
CA LEU A 5 -20.07 -10.37 16.88
C LEU A 5 -21.57 -10.20 16.59
N LYS A 6 -22.25 -9.36 17.38
CA LYS A 6 -23.70 -9.07 17.27
C LYS A 6 -24.17 -8.61 15.88
N ASN A 7 -23.27 -8.28 14.93
CA ASN A 7 -23.60 -8.04 13.53
C ASN A 7 -22.38 -8.17 12.59
N THR A 8 -21.97 -9.41 12.28
CA THR A 8 -20.77 -9.70 11.48
C THR A 8 -20.73 -8.97 10.13
N LYS A 9 -21.86 -8.90 9.40
CA LYS A 9 -21.92 -8.20 8.10
C LYS A 9 -21.65 -6.69 8.24
N LYS A 10 -22.20 -6.06 9.27
CA LYS A 10 -21.97 -4.63 9.54
C LYS A 10 -20.49 -4.36 9.84
N VAL A 11 -19.85 -5.21 10.66
CA VAL A 11 -18.43 -5.09 10.99
C VAL A 11 -17.55 -5.27 9.76
N GLN A 12 -17.82 -6.29 8.93
CA GLN A 12 -17.07 -6.56 7.71
C GLN A 12 -17.17 -5.42 6.69
N ASN A 13 -18.38 -4.85 6.52
CA ASN A 13 -18.57 -3.71 5.63
C ASN A 13 -17.87 -2.45 6.17
N ALA A 14 -17.94 -2.21 7.48
CA ALA A 14 -17.26 -1.07 8.10
C ALA A 14 -15.73 -1.19 8.00
N TRP A 15 -15.18 -2.41 8.17
CA TRP A 15 -13.76 -2.68 7.94
C TRP A 15 -13.37 -2.39 6.48
N ALA A 16 -14.14 -2.88 5.51
CA ALA A 16 -13.85 -2.64 4.09
C ALA A 16 -13.96 -1.14 3.70
N MET A 17 -14.79 -0.35 4.39
CA MET A 17 -14.84 1.12 4.23
C MET A 17 -13.56 1.83 4.67
N TYR A 18 -12.66 1.19 5.41
CA TYR A 18 -11.36 1.79 5.71
C TYR A 18 -10.46 1.86 4.47
N ASP A 19 -10.46 0.83 3.62
CA ASP A 19 -9.71 0.85 2.35
C ASP A 19 -10.22 2.01 1.46
N TRP A 20 -11.55 2.20 1.36
CA TRP A 20 -12.18 3.37 0.71
C TRP A 20 -11.67 4.71 1.27
N ALA A 21 -11.53 4.79 2.60
CA ALA A 21 -11.12 6.00 3.27
C ALA A 21 -9.62 6.30 3.07
N ASN A 22 -8.74 5.30 3.13
CA ASN A 22 -7.30 5.50 3.12
C ASN A 22 -6.70 5.54 1.71
N SER A 23 -7.28 4.84 0.73
CA SER A 23 -6.63 4.61 -0.57
C SER A 23 -6.51 5.89 -1.41
N VAL A 24 -7.29 6.91 -1.08
CA VAL A 24 -7.19 8.25 -1.66
C VAL A 24 -5.81 8.90 -1.41
N TYR A 25 -5.18 8.63 -0.27
CA TYR A 25 -3.85 9.14 0.06
C TYR A 25 -2.81 8.59 -0.93
N SER A 26 -2.80 7.28 -1.16
CA SER A 26 -1.79 6.64 -2.00
C SER A 26 -1.83 7.20 -3.43
N LEU A 27 -3.04 7.36 -3.96
CA LEU A 27 -3.21 7.86 -5.31
C LEU A 27 -2.83 9.35 -5.40
N VAL A 28 -3.45 10.22 -4.60
CA VAL A 28 -3.30 11.68 -4.69
C VAL A 28 -1.95 12.19 -4.19
N ILE A 29 -1.50 11.71 -3.02
CA ILE A 29 -0.31 12.26 -2.33
C ILE A 29 0.96 11.50 -2.71
N THR A 30 0.88 10.19 -2.94
CA THR A 30 2.10 9.41 -3.21
C THR A 30 2.41 9.30 -4.70
N SER A 31 1.40 9.24 -5.58
CA SER A 31 1.63 8.84 -6.98
C SER A 31 1.25 9.85 -8.06
N THR A 32 0.28 10.73 -7.85
CA THR A 32 -0.24 11.59 -8.93
C THR A 32 -0.08 13.08 -8.67
N ILE A 33 -0.95 13.68 -7.86
CA ILE A 33 -1.10 15.14 -7.81
C ILE A 33 0.03 15.79 -7.01
N PHE A 34 0.32 15.29 -5.81
CA PHE A 34 1.34 15.91 -4.96
C PHE A 34 2.76 15.87 -5.55
N PRO A 35 3.27 14.75 -6.10
CA PRO A 35 4.60 14.75 -6.74
C PRO A 35 4.71 15.78 -7.88
N VAL A 36 3.69 15.86 -8.73
CA VAL A 36 3.64 16.80 -9.86
C VAL A 36 3.58 18.24 -9.35
N TYR A 37 2.70 18.51 -8.39
CA TYR A 37 2.59 19.83 -7.77
C TYR A 37 3.90 20.25 -7.10
N PHE A 38 4.48 19.37 -6.27
CA PHE A 38 5.75 19.59 -5.59
C PHE A 38 6.85 19.97 -6.58
N ASN A 39 7.04 19.20 -7.65
CA ASN A 39 8.04 19.52 -8.67
C ASN A 39 7.75 20.84 -9.40
N SER A 40 6.47 21.17 -9.61
CA SER A 40 6.09 22.41 -10.32
C SER A 40 6.35 23.68 -9.51
N VAL A 41 6.15 23.66 -8.19
CA VAL A 41 6.30 24.82 -7.31
C VAL A 41 7.70 24.95 -6.69
N THR A 42 8.58 23.95 -6.91
CA THR A 42 9.94 23.91 -6.38
C THR A 42 11.01 24.03 -7.46
N LYS A 43 10.69 24.60 -8.63
CA LYS A 43 11.67 24.88 -9.68
C LYS A 43 12.55 26.07 -9.30
N GLY A 44 13.87 25.90 -9.36
CA GLY A 44 14.81 26.98 -9.12
C GLY A 44 14.75 28.06 -10.21
N LEU A 45 15.16 29.30 -9.86
CA LEU A 45 15.17 30.48 -10.74
C LEU A 45 15.96 30.26 -12.06
N ASN A 46 16.90 29.31 -12.08
CA ASN A 46 17.76 29.00 -13.24
C ASN A 46 17.33 27.74 -14.01
N ALA A 47 16.10 27.25 -13.81
CA ALA A 47 15.62 25.97 -14.35
C ALA A 47 16.45 24.74 -13.95
N ASN A 48 17.34 24.86 -12.97
CA ASN A 48 17.85 23.71 -12.25
C ASN A 48 16.76 23.26 -11.25
N ASP A 49 16.40 21.99 -11.30
CA ASP A 49 15.47 21.33 -10.38
C ASP A 49 16.05 21.17 -8.95
N THR A 50 17.00 22.02 -8.56
CA THR A 50 17.68 22.01 -7.26
C THR A 50 17.01 22.97 -6.29
N VAL A 51 16.80 22.52 -5.06
CA VAL A 51 16.20 23.26 -3.95
C VAL A 51 17.16 23.30 -2.77
N ASP A 52 17.10 24.37 -1.98
CA ASP A 52 17.74 24.45 -0.66
C ASP A 52 16.80 23.82 0.36
N PHE A 53 17.25 22.72 1.00
CA PHE A 53 16.53 22.04 2.07
C PHE A 53 17.39 22.07 3.33
N PHE A 54 17.01 22.87 4.33
CA PHE A 54 17.80 23.10 5.55
C PHE A 54 19.29 23.46 5.29
N GLY A 55 19.58 24.22 4.23
CA GLY A 55 20.94 24.63 3.84
C GLY A 55 21.68 23.61 2.98
N PHE A 56 21.03 22.54 2.54
CA PHE A 56 21.59 21.55 1.62
C PHE A 56 20.94 21.66 0.24
N GLU A 57 21.75 21.84 -0.80
CA GLU A 57 21.26 21.80 -2.19
C GLU A 57 20.99 20.35 -2.63
N ILE A 58 19.75 20.09 -3.04
CA ILE A 58 19.31 18.76 -3.49
C ILE A 58 18.31 18.89 -4.62
N VAL A 59 18.29 17.93 -5.55
CA VAL A 59 17.27 17.89 -6.61
C VAL A 59 15.90 17.60 -6.00
N ASN A 60 14.86 18.35 -6.36
CA ASN A 60 13.50 18.26 -5.80
C ASN A 60 12.91 16.84 -5.89
N THR A 61 13.01 16.19 -7.04
CA THR A 61 12.56 14.80 -7.25
C THR A 61 13.30 13.82 -6.35
N VAL A 62 14.59 14.06 -6.11
CA VAL A 62 15.42 13.23 -5.22
C VAL A 62 15.00 13.43 -3.77
N LEU A 63 14.81 14.69 -3.34
CA LEU A 63 14.35 15.02 -1.99
C LEU A 63 12.98 14.38 -1.68
N TYR A 64 12.03 14.46 -2.61
CA TYR A 64 10.74 13.79 -2.47
C TYR A 64 10.89 12.26 -2.35
N SER A 65 11.73 11.65 -3.19
CA SER A 65 12.01 10.21 -3.17
C SER A 65 12.64 9.77 -1.84
N TYR A 66 13.58 10.55 -1.31
CA TYR A 66 14.17 10.32 0.00
C TYR A 66 13.16 10.48 1.13
N SER A 67 12.22 11.41 1.00
CA SER A 67 11.17 11.63 1.99
C SER A 67 10.23 10.42 2.11
N ILE A 68 9.81 9.83 0.98
CA ILE A 68 9.04 8.58 0.99
C ILE A 68 9.86 7.42 1.56
N SER A 69 11.14 7.30 1.18
CA SER A 69 11.99 6.22 1.69
C SER A 69 12.19 6.34 3.20
N PHE A 70 12.38 7.55 3.69
CA PHE A 70 12.52 7.88 5.11
C PHE A 70 11.24 7.57 5.90
N SER A 71 10.06 7.92 5.38
CA SER A 71 8.79 7.58 6.04
C SER A 71 8.58 6.07 6.17
N PHE A 72 8.92 5.30 5.13
CA PHE A 72 8.85 3.84 5.18
C PHE A 72 9.89 3.22 6.10
N LEU A 73 11.09 3.80 6.22
CA LEU A 73 12.08 3.36 7.20
C LEU A 73 11.61 3.63 8.64
N ILE A 74 11.05 4.82 8.91
CA ILE A 74 10.48 5.14 10.22
C ILE A 74 9.42 4.10 10.59
N ILE A 75 8.45 3.85 9.71
CA ILE A 75 7.36 2.93 10.05
C ILE A 75 7.83 1.48 10.15
N ALA A 76 8.82 1.07 9.35
CA ALA A 76 9.41 -0.27 9.45
C ALA A 76 10.10 -0.50 10.81
N LEU A 77 10.69 0.54 11.39
CA LEU A 77 11.35 0.47 12.70
C LEU A 77 10.36 0.53 13.87
N ILE A 78 9.34 1.40 13.80
CA ILE A 78 8.42 1.60 14.93
C ILE A 78 7.24 0.63 14.93
N SER A 79 6.75 0.20 13.75
CA SER A 79 5.51 -0.59 13.66
C SER A 79 5.56 -1.93 14.40
N PRO A 80 6.68 -2.69 14.43
CA PRO A 80 6.73 -3.91 15.23
C PRO A 80 6.49 -3.61 16.71
N ILE A 81 7.21 -2.65 17.27
CA ILE A 81 7.09 -2.30 18.71
C ILE A 81 5.66 -1.87 19.04
N LEU A 82 5.06 -1.01 18.21
CA LEU A 82 3.70 -0.53 18.42
C LEU A 82 2.66 -1.65 18.25
N SER A 83 2.88 -2.58 17.31
CA SER A 83 2.05 -3.78 17.15
C SER A 83 2.09 -4.70 18.36
N GLY A 84 3.27 -4.96 18.92
CA GLY A 84 3.40 -5.73 20.16
C GLY A 84 2.68 -5.07 21.33
N ILE A 85 2.76 -3.74 21.46
CA ILE A 85 2.01 -3.00 22.48
C ILE A 85 0.50 -3.07 22.23
N ALA A 86 0.06 -2.93 20.98
CA ALA A 86 -1.35 -2.99 20.61
C ALA A 86 -1.96 -4.36 20.88
N ASP A 87 -1.23 -5.43 20.58
CA ASP A 87 -1.64 -6.79 20.90
C ASP A 87 -1.60 -7.03 22.40
N ALA A 88 -0.58 -6.61 23.14
CA ALA A 88 -0.53 -6.81 24.60
C ALA A 88 -1.64 -6.06 25.34
N SER A 89 -1.99 -4.84 24.88
CA SER A 89 -2.95 -3.96 25.55
C SER A 89 -4.38 -4.04 25.00
N GLY A 90 -4.61 -4.76 23.89
CA GLY A 90 -5.91 -4.79 23.22
C GLY A 90 -6.33 -3.43 22.64
N LYS A 91 -5.38 -2.56 22.27
CA LYS A 91 -5.63 -1.17 21.82
C LYS A 91 -5.47 -0.95 20.32
N LYS A 92 -5.57 -2.00 19.50
CA LYS A 92 -5.41 -1.95 18.03
C LYS A 92 -6.18 -0.80 17.37
N LEU A 93 -7.44 -0.60 17.75
CA LEU A 93 -8.25 0.49 17.20
C LEU A 93 -7.71 1.88 17.53
N GLN A 94 -7.11 2.07 18.71
CA GLN A 94 -6.56 3.36 19.12
C GLN A 94 -5.31 3.70 18.31
N PHE A 95 -4.43 2.73 18.07
CA PHE A 95 -3.27 2.91 17.19
C PHE A 95 -3.70 3.18 15.74
N MET A 96 -4.67 2.42 15.23
CA MET A 96 -5.26 2.65 13.90
C MET A 96 -5.83 4.09 13.78
N LYS A 97 -6.56 4.56 14.80
CA LYS A 97 -7.08 5.95 14.87
C LYS A 97 -5.95 6.98 14.87
N PHE A 98 -4.95 6.79 15.72
CA PHE A 98 -3.81 7.71 15.82
C PHE A 98 -3.12 7.90 14.46
N PHE A 99 -2.76 6.80 13.81
CA PHE A 99 -2.08 6.86 12.50
C PHE A 99 -2.97 7.40 11.39
N ALA A 100 -4.26 7.02 11.37
CA ALA A 100 -5.20 7.58 10.40
C ALA A 100 -5.36 9.09 10.53
N TYR A 101 -5.49 9.60 11.77
CA TYR A 101 -5.61 11.04 12.01
C TYR A 101 -4.30 11.78 11.74
N LEU A 102 -3.15 11.20 12.13
CA LEU A 102 -1.84 11.74 11.79
C LEU A 102 -1.73 11.93 10.27
N GLY A 103 -2.08 10.89 9.51
CA GLY A 103 -1.98 10.94 8.06
C GLY A 103 -2.99 11.90 7.42
N SER A 104 -4.25 11.86 7.85
CA SER A 104 -5.30 12.71 7.31
C SER A 104 -5.09 14.18 7.62
N LEU A 105 -4.66 14.51 8.85
CA LEU A 105 -4.34 15.89 9.25
C LEU A 105 -3.09 16.38 8.53
N SER A 106 -2.12 15.50 8.24
CA SER A 106 -0.97 15.86 7.42
C SER A 106 -1.36 16.19 5.98
N CYS A 107 -2.29 15.44 5.38
CA CYS A 107 -2.85 15.78 4.07
C CYS A 107 -3.57 17.14 4.09
N ILE A 108 -4.32 17.44 5.16
CA ILE A 108 -4.94 18.76 5.36
C ILE A 108 -3.86 19.84 5.48
N ALA A 109 -2.78 19.60 6.22
CA ALA A 109 -1.69 20.55 6.38
C ALA A 109 -0.93 20.82 5.06
N LEU A 110 -0.85 19.84 4.15
CA LEU A 110 -0.28 20.02 2.81
C LEU A 110 -1.04 21.07 1.98
N PHE A 111 -2.29 21.41 2.33
CA PHE A 111 -2.98 22.57 1.74
C PHE A 111 -2.19 23.88 1.89
N PHE A 112 -1.38 24.02 2.94
CA PHE A 112 -0.60 25.23 3.19
C PHE A 112 0.77 25.24 2.49
N PHE A 113 1.14 24.16 1.79
CA PHE A 113 2.38 24.11 1.01
C PHE A 113 2.21 24.90 -0.30
N ASP A 114 3.11 25.85 -0.55
CA ASP A 114 3.07 26.75 -1.71
C ASP A 114 4.40 26.81 -2.50
N GLY A 115 5.41 26.04 -2.08
CA GLY A 115 6.74 26.03 -2.68
C GLY A 115 7.77 26.87 -1.91
N ASN A 116 7.37 27.97 -1.26
CA ASN A 116 8.27 28.80 -0.44
C ASN A 116 8.56 28.16 0.92
N ASN A 117 7.70 27.25 1.36
CA ASN A 117 7.82 26.50 2.61
C ASN A 117 8.16 25.02 2.33
N LEU A 118 9.29 24.78 1.67
CA LEU A 118 9.75 23.45 1.27
C LEU A 118 9.73 22.43 2.42
N GLU A 119 10.26 22.82 3.58
CA GLU A 119 10.34 21.98 4.77
C GLU A 119 8.96 21.56 5.27
N TRP A 120 7.96 22.44 5.11
CA TRP A 120 6.57 22.14 5.46
C TRP A 120 6.01 21.04 4.55
N GLY A 121 6.17 21.20 3.22
CA GLY A 121 5.73 20.22 2.24
C GLY A 121 6.37 18.84 2.48
N ILE A 122 7.68 18.81 2.72
CA ILE A 122 8.39 17.56 3.01
C ILE A 122 7.93 16.96 4.34
N CYS A 123 7.93 17.72 5.43
CA CYS A 123 7.55 17.22 6.77
C CYS A 123 6.15 16.58 6.76
N PHE A 124 5.15 17.26 6.20
CA PHE A 124 3.79 16.73 6.17
C PHE A 124 3.60 15.62 5.14
N SER A 125 4.38 15.57 4.06
CA SER A 125 4.37 14.41 3.15
C SER A 125 4.90 13.14 3.85
N VAL A 126 5.98 13.28 4.65
CA VAL A 126 6.55 12.21 5.47
C VAL A 126 5.53 11.75 6.52
N LEU A 127 4.93 12.68 7.27
CA LEU A 127 3.93 12.35 8.29
C LEU A 127 2.67 11.73 7.69
N ALA A 128 2.23 12.18 6.51
CA ALA A 128 1.12 11.57 5.77
C ALA A 128 1.42 10.10 5.42
N SER A 129 2.63 9.83 4.93
CA SER A 129 3.10 8.49 4.59
C SER A 129 3.26 7.59 5.82
N VAL A 130 3.82 8.09 6.92
CA VAL A 130 3.89 7.38 8.21
C VAL A 130 2.49 7.06 8.74
N GLY A 131 1.56 8.04 8.67
CA GLY A 131 0.16 7.87 9.04
C GLY A 131 -0.52 6.77 8.23
N TYR A 132 -0.30 6.73 6.92
CA TYR A 132 -0.89 5.73 6.04
C TYR A 132 -0.31 4.34 6.32
N ALA A 133 1.01 4.21 6.28
CA ALA A 133 1.66 2.92 6.46
C ALA A 133 1.39 2.36 7.87
N GLY A 134 1.38 3.21 8.90
CA GLY A 134 1.12 2.77 10.26
C GLY A 134 -0.31 2.34 10.51
N SER A 135 -1.30 2.96 9.86
CA SER A 135 -2.69 2.55 10.04
C SER A 135 -3.02 1.23 9.36
N ILE A 136 -2.37 0.94 8.22
CA ILE A 136 -2.54 -0.30 7.45
C ILE A 136 -2.16 -1.55 8.26
N VAL A 137 -1.12 -1.47 9.10
CA VAL A 137 -0.70 -2.59 9.98
C VAL A 137 -1.85 -3.06 10.87
N PHE A 138 -2.44 -2.12 11.62
CA PHE A 138 -3.55 -2.43 12.53
C PHE A 138 -4.83 -2.77 11.79
N TYR A 139 -5.06 -2.13 10.65
CA TYR A 139 -6.20 -2.40 9.78
C TYR A 139 -6.18 -3.85 9.26
N ASN A 140 -5.04 -4.31 8.75
CA ASN A 140 -4.86 -5.66 8.23
C ASN A 140 -5.04 -6.71 9.34
N ALA A 141 -4.59 -6.41 10.56
CA ALA A 141 -4.73 -7.28 11.73
C ALA A 141 -6.18 -7.60 12.13
N TYR A 142 -7.15 -6.79 11.72
CA TYR A 142 -8.58 -7.07 11.97
C TYR A 142 -9.14 -8.19 11.09
N LEU A 143 -8.55 -8.47 9.93
CA LEU A 143 -9.09 -9.49 9.01
C LEU A 143 -9.31 -10.86 9.67
N PRO A 144 -8.33 -11.43 10.41
CA PRO A 144 -8.54 -12.68 11.14
C PRO A 144 -9.55 -12.60 12.30
N GLU A 145 -9.82 -11.40 12.83
CA GLU A 145 -10.72 -11.20 13.98
C GLU A 145 -12.20 -11.09 13.59
N ILE A 146 -12.48 -10.60 12.38
CA ILE A 146 -13.85 -10.23 11.95
C ILE A 146 -14.49 -11.22 10.98
N THR A 147 -13.75 -12.24 10.52
CA THR A 147 -14.28 -13.25 9.61
C THR A 147 -13.58 -14.61 9.75
N THR A 148 -14.13 -15.63 9.09
CA THR A 148 -13.58 -16.98 9.05
C THR A 148 -12.58 -17.15 7.88
N PRO A 149 -11.65 -18.13 7.96
CA PRO A 149 -10.67 -18.38 6.91
C PRO A 149 -11.23 -18.63 5.50
N ASP A 150 -12.43 -19.19 5.38
CA ASP A 150 -13.13 -19.40 4.10
C ASP A 150 -13.58 -18.07 3.45
N LYS A 151 -13.64 -16.98 4.21
CA LYS A 151 -14.11 -15.66 3.78
C LYS A 151 -12.99 -14.62 3.70
N TYR A 152 -11.75 -14.93 4.10
CA TYR A 152 -10.64 -13.95 4.04
C TYR A 152 -10.44 -13.41 2.63
N ASP A 153 -10.46 -14.28 1.61
CA ASP A 153 -10.18 -13.86 0.23
C ASP A 153 -11.24 -12.88 -0.29
N LEU A 154 -12.53 -13.21 -0.10
CA LEU A 154 -13.63 -12.37 -0.58
C LEU A 154 -13.71 -11.05 0.20
N LEU A 155 -13.49 -11.08 1.51
CA LEU A 155 -13.52 -9.86 2.32
C LEU A 155 -12.31 -8.97 1.99
N SER A 156 -11.13 -9.55 1.83
CA SER A 156 -9.92 -8.82 1.42
C SER A 156 -10.09 -8.19 0.04
N ALA A 157 -10.63 -8.93 -0.94
CA ALA A 157 -10.94 -8.41 -2.27
C ALA A 157 -11.94 -7.26 -2.21
N LYS A 158 -12.99 -7.38 -1.38
CA LYS A 158 -13.95 -6.29 -1.17
C LYS A 158 -13.28 -5.03 -0.60
N GLY A 159 -12.35 -5.18 0.33
CA GLY A 159 -11.56 -4.06 0.86
C GLY A 159 -10.80 -3.34 -0.25
N PHE A 160 -9.93 -4.06 -0.98
CA PHE A 160 -9.16 -3.48 -2.08
C PHE A 160 -10.03 -2.86 -3.17
N ALA A 161 -11.12 -3.54 -3.57
CA ALA A 161 -12.08 -3.01 -4.52
C ALA A 161 -12.66 -1.66 -4.07
N LEU A 162 -13.09 -1.54 -2.82
CA LEU A 162 -13.59 -0.27 -2.28
C LEU A 162 -12.49 0.80 -2.19
N GLY A 163 -11.24 0.41 -1.90
CA GLY A 163 -10.08 1.28 -1.97
C GLY A 163 -9.86 1.87 -3.36
N TYR A 164 -9.84 1.03 -4.39
CA TYR A 164 -9.72 1.49 -5.77
C TYR A 164 -10.88 2.39 -6.18
N ILE A 165 -12.13 2.02 -5.89
CA ILE A 165 -13.31 2.85 -6.21
C ILE A 165 -13.18 4.22 -5.54
N GLY A 166 -12.89 4.26 -4.24
CA GLY A 166 -12.74 5.53 -3.50
C GLY A 166 -11.62 6.40 -4.05
N SER A 167 -10.47 5.80 -4.36
CA SER A 167 -9.33 6.51 -4.94
C SER A 167 -9.63 7.07 -6.33
N VAL A 168 -10.30 6.30 -7.19
CA VAL A 168 -10.68 6.74 -8.56
C VAL A 168 -11.68 7.89 -8.49
N ILE A 169 -12.72 7.77 -7.66
CA ILE A 169 -13.73 8.83 -7.52
C ILE A 169 -13.06 10.13 -7.08
N LEU A 170 -12.23 10.09 -6.04
CA LEU A 170 -11.58 11.30 -5.56
C LEU A 170 -10.57 11.85 -6.58
N LEU A 171 -9.79 10.98 -7.24
CA LEU A 171 -8.85 11.42 -8.27
C LEU A 171 -9.57 12.12 -9.42
N VAL A 172 -10.68 11.57 -9.93
CA VAL A 172 -11.47 12.20 -10.99
C VAL A 172 -11.99 13.57 -10.54
N ILE A 173 -12.52 13.68 -9.32
CA ILE A 173 -12.96 14.98 -8.77
C ILE A 173 -11.80 15.97 -8.74
N ASN A 174 -10.65 15.57 -8.21
CA ASN A 174 -9.48 16.43 -8.11
C ASN A 174 -8.94 16.85 -9.49
N LEU A 175 -8.95 15.95 -10.47
CA LEU A 175 -8.54 16.26 -11.84
C LEU A 175 -9.50 17.21 -12.53
N LEU A 176 -10.82 17.07 -12.32
CA LEU A 176 -11.79 18.03 -12.82
C LEU A 176 -11.57 19.42 -12.23
N MET A 177 -11.23 19.51 -10.93
CA MET A 177 -10.88 20.79 -10.31
C MET A 177 -9.60 21.40 -10.91
N ILE A 178 -8.58 20.57 -11.20
CA ILE A 178 -7.29 21.03 -11.75
C ILE A 178 -7.42 21.42 -13.23
N GLN A 179 -8.16 20.66 -14.03
CA GLN A 179 -8.31 20.91 -15.47
C GLN A 179 -9.36 21.98 -15.79
N PHE A 180 -10.36 22.15 -14.93
CA PHE A 180 -11.41 23.16 -15.09
C PHE A 180 -11.58 24.04 -13.84
N PRO A 181 -10.55 24.80 -13.41
CA PRO A 181 -10.61 25.60 -12.17
C PRO A 181 -11.78 26.60 -12.14
N SER A 182 -12.16 27.14 -13.31
CA SER A 182 -13.28 28.09 -13.46
C SER A 182 -14.64 27.50 -13.07
N TRP A 183 -14.85 26.19 -13.24
CA TRP A 183 -16.08 25.51 -12.80
C TRP A 183 -16.25 25.52 -11.28
N PHE A 184 -15.14 25.64 -10.56
CA PHE A 184 -15.07 25.63 -9.10
C PHE A 184 -14.75 27.02 -8.53
N MET A 185 -14.76 28.07 -9.36
CA MET A 185 -14.40 29.44 -8.98
C MET A 185 -13.01 29.55 -8.34
N LEU A 186 -12.06 28.71 -8.78
CA LEU A 186 -10.69 28.67 -8.29
C LEU A 186 -9.75 29.48 -9.17
N SER A 187 -8.71 30.05 -8.55
CA SER A 187 -7.58 30.68 -9.23
C SER A 187 -6.63 29.64 -9.85
N ASP A 188 -5.89 30.05 -10.88
CA ASP A 188 -4.96 29.20 -11.64
C ASP A 188 -3.55 29.12 -11.01
N ASP A 189 -3.40 29.54 -9.76
CA ASP A 189 -2.14 29.67 -9.02
C ASP A 189 -1.77 28.38 -8.23
N GLY A 190 -2.29 27.23 -8.65
CA GLY A 190 -2.08 25.95 -7.94
C GLY A 190 -3.03 25.71 -6.76
N MET A 191 -4.00 26.60 -6.52
CA MET A 191 -5.05 26.42 -5.51
C MET A 191 -5.81 25.10 -5.68
N ALA A 192 -6.13 24.69 -6.92
CA ALA A 192 -6.83 23.44 -7.19
C ALA A 192 -6.04 22.19 -6.72
N ALA A 193 -4.72 22.19 -6.91
CA ALA A 193 -3.85 21.12 -6.43
C ALA A 193 -3.78 21.10 -4.90
N ARG A 194 -3.61 22.26 -4.26
CA ARG A 194 -3.61 22.39 -2.78
C ARG A 194 -4.94 21.92 -2.18
N LEU A 195 -6.06 22.30 -2.80
CA LEU A 195 -7.40 21.87 -2.40
C LEU A 195 -7.58 20.35 -2.52
N SER A 196 -6.96 19.72 -3.51
CA SER A 196 -6.96 18.26 -3.65
C SER A 196 -6.37 17.56 -2.41
N PHE A 197 -5.34 18.12 -1.78
CA PHE A 197 -4.72 17.57 -0.57
C PHE A 197 -5.65 17.74 0.64
N LEU A 198 -6.30 18.89 0.75
CA LEU A 198 -7.32 19.17 1.77
C LEU A 198 -8.46 18.15 1.70
N ILE A 199 -9.06 17.98 0.52
CA ILE A 199 -10.18 17.05 0.33
C ILE A 199 -9.72 15.61 0.59
N THR A 200 -8.50 15.24 0.18
CA THR A 200 -7.92 13.91 0.48
C THR A 200 -7.86 13.64 1.98
N GLY A 201 -7.38 14.60 2.78
CA GLY A 201 -7.36 14.48 4.22
C GLY A 201 -8.75 14.44 4.86
N LEU A 202 -9.67 15.31 4.41
CA LEU A 202 -11.06 15.31 4.90
C LEU A 202 -11.81 14.02 4.57
N TRP A 203 -11.63 13.48 3.36
CA TRP A 203 -12.18 12.21 2.92
C TRP A 203 -11.68 11.08 3.82
N TRP A 204 -10.37 11.00 4.02
CA TRP A 204 -9.78 9.96 4.84
C TRP A 204 -10.24 10.05 6.30
N ALA A 205 -10.20 11.25 6.91
CA ALA A 205 -10.69 11.44 8.28
C ALA A 205 -12.19 11.13 8.41
N GLY A 206 -13.00 11.60 7.46
CA GLY A 206 -14.46 11.48 7.47
C GLY A 206 -14.93 10.03 7.31
N PHE A 207 -14.49 9.34 6.27
CA PHE A 207 -14.90 7.95 6.03
C PHE A 207 -14.29 6.98 7.04
N SER A 208 -13.13 7.28 7.64
CA SER A 208 -12.56 6.47 8.73
C SER A 208 -13.45 6.42 9.98
N GLN A 209 -14.40 7.35 10.15
CA GLN A 209 -15.34 7.30 11.27
C GLN A 209 -16.26 6.07 11.23
N ILE A 210 -16.50 5.51 10.04
CA ILE A 210 -17.33 4.31 9.86
C ILE A 210 -16.68 3.09 10.54
N PRO A 211 -15.46 2.65 10.17
CA PRO A 211 -14.78 1.57 10.88
C PRO A 211 -14.55 1.89 12.36
N PHE A 212 -14.20 3.14 12.69
CA PHE A 212 -13.86 3.53 14.07
C PHE A 212 -15.00 3.42 15.09
N ARG A 213 -16.25 3.48 14.63
CA ARG A 213 -17.45 3.29 15.47
C ARG A 213 -17.89 1.84 15.56
N VAL A 214 -17.54 1.02 14.58
CA VAL A 214 -18.10 -0.33 14.41
C VAL A 214 -17.11 -1.45 14.76
N LEU A 215 -15.80 -1.22 14.55
CA LEU A 215 -14.76 -2.21 14.81
C LEU A 215 -14.66 -2.54 16.31
N PRO A 216 -14.39 -3.81 16.66
CA PRO A 216 -14.24 -4.21 18.05
C PRO A 216 -12.99 -3.55 18.66
N HIS A 217 -13.14 -3.01 19.87
CA HIS A 217 -12.05 -2.30 20.55
C HIS A 217 -11.05 -3.28 21.19
N ASN A 218 -11.53 -4.22 22.01
CA ASN A 218 -10.70 -5.21 22.71
C ASN A 218 -11.36 -6.60 22.61
N PRO A 219 -11.30 -7.27 21.44
CA PRO A 219 -12.04 -8.51 21.19
C PRO A 219 -11.57 -9.69 22.04
N PHE A 220 -10.36 -9.62 22.62
CA PHE A 220 -9.76 -10.68 23.44
C PHE A 220 -9.76 -10.35 24.94
N GLY A 221 -10.39 -9.24 25.37
CA GLY A 221 -10.51 -8.89 26.80
C GLY A 221 -9.17 -8.71 27.52
N LYS A 222 -8.14 -8.21 26.83
CA LYS A 222 -6.80 -8.04 27.42
C LYS A 222 -6.80 -6.89 28.45
N ASP A 223 -6.23 -7.15 29.62
CA ASP A 223 -6.18 -6.20 30.75
C ASP A 223 -5.04 -5.18 30.61
N ILE A 224 -5.33 -3.94 31.04
CA ILE A 224 -4.39 -2.81 30.97
C ILE A 224 -3.40 -2.85 32.17
N LYS A 225 -2.28 -3.59 32.09
CA LYS A 225 -1.18 -3.57 33.10
C LYS A 225 -0.01 -2.65 32.69
N LYS A 226 0.37 -1.67 33.53
CA LYS A 226 1.39 -0.61 33.29
C LYS A 226 2.77 -1.03 32.72
N GLU A 227 3.15 -2.29 32.75
CA GLU A 227 4.41 -2.84 32.20
C GLU A 227 4.45 -2.95 30.65
N PHE A 228 3.61 -2.20 29.93
CA PHE A 228 3.31 -2.44 28.51
C PHE A 228 4.48 -2.31 27.53
N LEU A 229 5.43 -1.41 27.78
CA LEU A 229 6.56 -1.22 26.87
C LEU A 229 7.49 -2.45 26.86
N LEU A 230 7.75 -3.03 28.04
CA LEU A 230 8.55 -4.26 28.18
C LEU A 230 7.82 -5.47 27.59
N LYS A 231 6.48 -5.51 27.66
CA LYS A 231 5.66 -6.57 27.06
C LYS A 231 5.58 -6.47 25.54
N GLY A 232 5.54 -5.27 24.96
CA GLY A 232 5.50 -5.11 23.49
C GLY A 232 6.74 -5.69 22.80
N TYR A 233 7.93 -5.48 23.36
CA TYR A 233 9.16 -6.12 22.87
C TYR A 233 9.13 -7.64 23.03
N HIS A 234 8.60 -8.14 24.15
CA HIS A 234 8.49 -9.57 24.39
C HIS A 234 7.55 -10.26 23.39
N GLU A 235 6.38 -9.66 23.10
CA GLU A 235 5.43 -10.17 22.11
C GLU A 235 6.03 -10.21 20.70
N ILE A 236 6.76 -9.16 20.30
CA ILE A 236 7.43 -9.16 18.99
C ILE A 236 8.53 -10.20 18.92
N ARG A 237 9.32 -10.37 19.99
CA ARG A 237 10.35 -11.41 20.04
C ARG A 237 9.75 -12.82 20.00
N LYS A 238 8.59 -13.03 20.64
CA LYS A 238 7.84 -14.28 20.58
C LYS A 238 7.37 -14.55 19.14
N VAL A 239 6.69 -13.59 18.51
CA VAL A 239 6.19 -13.75 17.13
C VAL A 239 7.34 -13.92 16.14
N TRP A 240 8.46 -13.22 16.32
CA TRP A 240 9.67 -13.43 15.51
C TRP A 240 10.18 -14.88 15.57
N ASN A 241 10.20 -15.47 16.76
CA ASN A 241 10.60 -16.87 16.93
C ASN A 241 9.58 -17.83 16.30
N GLU A 242 8.29 -17.55 16.44
CA GLU A 242 7.21 -18.32 15.80
C GLU A 242 7.30 -18.26 14.27
N VAL A 243 7.46 -17.08 13.68
CA VAL A 243 7.62 -16.86 12.23
C VAL A 243 8.79 -17.68 11.68
N LYS A 244 9.92 -17.75 12.41
CA LYS A 244 11.09 -18.54 12.03
C LYS A 244 10.87 -20.04 12.13
N GLN A 245 10.09 -20.50 13.12
CA GLN A 245 9.80 -21.92 13.30
C GLN A 245 8.74 -22.42 12.31
N ILE A 246 7.79 -21.58 11.93
CA ILE A 246 6.75 -21.92 10.95
C ILE A 246 7.32 -21.78 9.54
N THR A 247 7.90 -22.88 9.05
CA THR A 247 8.58 -22.94 7.75
C THR A 247 7.71 -22.40 6.59
N VAL A 248 6.42 -22.71 6.58
CA VAL A 248 5.48 -22.24 5.54
C VAL A 248 5.33 -20.71 5.56
N MET A 249 5.33 -20.08 6.73
CA MET A 249 5.18 -18.64 6.90
C MET A 249 6.44 -17.90 6.46
N TYR A 250 7.61 -18.35 6.90
CA TYR A 250 8.88 -17.77 6.45
C TYR A 250 9.06 -17.87 4.93
N ARG A 251 8.76 -19.03 4.33
CA ARG A 251 8.82 -19.20 2.86
C ARG A 251 7.82 -18.29 2.13
N PHE A 252 6.62 -18.11 2.69
CA PHE A 252 5.65 -17.19 2.13
C PHE A 252 6.11 -15.74 2.24
N LEU A 253 6.67 -15.30 3.37
CA LEU A 253 7.23 -13.95 3.52
C LEU A 253 8.40 -13.71 2.58
N ALA A 254 9.29 -14.69 2.38
CA ALA A 254 10.35 -14.60 1.38
C ALA A 254 9.80 -14.47 -0.05
N SER A 255 8.79 -15.26 -0.40
CA SER A 255 8.10 -15.12 -1.68
C SER A 255 7.46 -13.73 -1.83
N PHE A 256 6.70 -13.31 -0.82
CA PHE A 256 6.02 -12.01 -0.74
C PHE A 256 6.99 -10.85 -0.86
N PHE A 257 8.15 -10.92 -0.21
CA PHE A 257 9.21 -9.94 -0.36
C PHE A 257 9.59 -9.74 -1.84
N PHE A 258 10.00 -10.80 -2.52
CA PHE A 258 10.51 -10.70 -3.89
C PHE A 258 9.44 -10.31 -4.91
N TYR A 259 8.22 -10.87 -4.87
CA TYR A 259 7.20 -10.41 -5.81
C TYR A 259 6.67 -9.02 -5.46
N SER A 260 6.66 -8.62 -4.19
CA SER A 260 6.29 -7.24 -3.80
C SER A 260 7.32 -6.22 -4.28
N MET A 261 8.62 -6.59 -4.33
CA MET A 261 9.64 -5.74 -4.95
C MET A 261 9.23 -5.41 -6.38
N GLY A 262 8.82 -6.41 -7.17
CA GLY A 262 8.35 -6.20 -8.54
C GLY A 262 7.05 -5.39 -8.61
N VAL A 263 5.99 -5.83 -7.93
CA VAL A 263 4.65 -5.20 -8.00
C VAL A 263 4.71 -3.73 -7.60
N GLN A 264 5.34 -3.43 -6.47
CA GLN A 264 5.35 -2.08 -5.94
C GLN A 264 6.25 -1.16 -6.78
N THR A 265 7.39 -1.66 -7.27
CA THR A 265 8.26 -0.86 -8.16
C THR A 265 7.55 -0.48 -9.45
N VAL A 266 6.83 -1.43 -10.07
CA VAL A 266 6.00 -1.11 -11.25
C VAL A 266 4.94 -0.07 -10.88
N MET A 267 4.27 -0.21 -9.74
CA MET A 267 3.24 0.75 -9.30
C MET A 267 3.79 2.18 -9.14
N TYR A 268 4.99 2.34 -8.56
CA TYR A 268 5.58 3.65 -8.34
C TYR A 268 6.21 4.27 -9.58
N LEU A 269 6.77 3.46 -10.48
CA LEU A 269 7.55 3.94 -11.64
C LEU A 269 6.81 3.84 -12.97
N ALA A 270 5.59 3.29 -13.01
CA ALA A 270 4.81 3.15 -14.25
C ALA A 270 4.56 4.49 -14.96
N ALA A 271 4.21 5.55 -14.23
CA ALA A 271 3.98 6.86 -14.81
C ALA A 271 5.28 7.44 -15.41
N THR A 272 6.39 7.31 -14.68
CA THR A 272 7.72 7.76 -15.15
C THR A 272 8.18 6.96 -16.36
N PHE A 273 7.89 5.65 -16.42
CA PHE A 273 8.16 4.84 -17.61
C PHE A 273 7.39 5.36 -18.82
N GLY A 274 6.07 5.59 -18.68
CA GLY A 274 5.25 6.11 -19.77
C GLY A 274 5.71 7.51 -20.25
N ASP A 275 6.18 8.35 -19.33
CA ASP A 275 6.72 9.66 -19.65
C ASP A 275 8.07 9.55 -20.40
N LYS A 276 9.08 8.91 -19.78
CA LYS A 276 10.45 8.88 -20.30
C LYS A 276 10.66 7.97 -21.51
N GLU A 277 10.04 6.79 -21.54
CA GLU A 277 10.31 5.79 -22.58
C GLU A 277 9.37 5.91 -23.78
N LEU A 278 8.20 6.53 -23.60
CA LEU A 278 7.16 6.64 -24.61
C LEU A 278 6.78 8.09 -24.93
N GLY A 279 7.23 9.06 -24.13
CA GLY A 279 6.89 10.47 -24.33
C GLY A 279 5.41 10.76 -24.16
N LEU A 280 4.70 9.97 -23.34
CA LEU A 280 3.25 10.11 -23.20
C LEU A 280 2.90 11.41 -22.48
N PRO A 281 1.98 12.21 -23.03
CA PRO A 281 1.50 13.40 -22.35
C PRO A 281 0.74 13.03 -21.06
N GLY A 282 0.67 13.99 -20.13
CA GLY A 282 0.13 13.76 -18.79
C GLY A 282 -1.32 13.24 -18.75
N ASP A 283 -2.15 13.62 -19.72
CA ASP A 283 -3.52 13.13 -19.86
C ASP A 283 -3.57 11.61 -20.15
N GLN A 284 -2.64 11.10 -20.97
CA GLN A 284 -2.52 9.67 -21.27
C GLN A 284 -1.96 8.88 -20.07
N LEU A 285 -1.04 9.46 -19.30
CA LEU A 285 -0.56 8.86 -18.05
C LEU A 285 -1.68 8.75 -17.01
N ILE A 286 -2.46 9.81 -16.85
CA ILE A 286 -3.66 9.81 -15.98
C ILE A 286 -4.65 8.74 -16.45
N MET A 287 -4.93 8.67 -17.76
CA MET A 287 -5.82 7.65 -18.32
C MET A 287 -5.33 6.23 -18.02
N THR A 288 -4.02 5.99 -18.14
CA THR A 288 -3.38 4.71 -17.80
C THR A 288 -3.63 4.33 -16.34
N ILE A 289 -3.40 5.28 -15.42
CA ILE A 289 -3.61 5.05 -13.98
C ILE A 289 -5.08 4.73 -13.71
N LEU A 290 -6.02 5.44 -14.34
CA LEU A 290 -7.45 5.16 -14.20
C LEU A 290 -7.82 3.76 -14.73
N ILE A 291 -7.26 3.34 -15.87
CA ILE A 291 -7.44 1.99 -16.41
C ILE A 291 -6.95 0.95 -15.40
N ILE A 292 -5.73 1.09 -14.86
CA ILE A 292 -5.17 0.16 -13.86
C ILE A 292 -6.13 0.02 -12.68
N GLN A 293 -6.59 1.15 -12.11
CA GLN A 293 -7.43 1.14 -10.91
C GLN A 293 -8.81 0.53 -11.17
N ILE A 294 -9.45 0.87 -12.29
CA ILE A 294 -10.78 0.34 -12.64
C ILE A 294 -10.69 -1.17 -12.87
N VAL A 295 -9.68 -1.62 -13.61
CA VAL A 295 -9.48 -3.05 -13.89
C VAL A 295 -9.06 -3.81 -12.63
N ALA A 296 -8.33 -3.18 -11.71
CA ALA A 296 -7.97 -3.77 -10.42
C ALA A 296 -9.17 -4.06 -9.50
N ILE A 297 -10.26 -3.31 -9.63
CA ILE A 297 -11.54 -3.65 -8.97
C ILE A 297 -12.02 -5.02 -9.44
N ALA A 298 -12.09 -5.24 -10.76
CA ALA A 298 -12.49 -6.53 -11.33
C ALA A 298 -11.47 -7.62 -11.00
N GLY A 299 -10.19 -7.31 -11.08
CA GLY A 299 -9.06 -8.19 -10.77
C GLY A 299 -9.10 -8.75 -9.35
N SER A 300 -9.39 -7.90 -8.36
CA SER A 300 -9.46 -8.35 -6.95
C SER A 300 -10.55 -9.41 -6.74
N TYR A 301 -11.74 -9.22 -7.30
CA TYR A 301 -12.82 -10.22 -7.24
C TYR A 301 -12.56 -11.44 -8.10
N PHE A 302 -12.01 -11.25 -9.31
CA PHE A 302 -11.69 -12.33 -10.24
C PHE A 302 -10.71 -13.32 -9.61
N PHE A 303 -9.61 -12.84 -9.02
CA PHE A 303 -8.65 -13.70 -8.36
C PHE A 303 -9.13 -14.24 -7.01
N ALA A 304 -10.01 -13.54 -6.28
CA ALA A 304 -10.69 -14.13 -5.13
C ALA A 304 -11.58 -15.33 -5.53
N PHE A 305 -12.24 -15.26 -6.70
CA PHE A 305 -13.00 -16.38 -7.25
C PHE A 305 -12.09 -17.55 -7.67
N ILE A 306 -10.98 -17.27 -8.35
CA ILE A 306 -9.97 -18.29 -8.69
C ILE A 306 -9.43 -18.95 -7.42
N SER A 307 -9.12 -18.17 -6.37
CA SER A 307 -8.62 -18.67 -5.09
C SER A 307 -9.63 -19.60 -4.42
N LYS A 308 -10.92 -19.28 -4.48
CA LYS A 308 -11.98 -20.15 -3.96
C LYS A 308 -12.01 -21.51 -4.67
N LYS A 309 -11.74 -21.56 -5.98
CA LYS A 309 -11.80 -22.78 -6.80
C LYS A 309 -10.50 -23.60 -6.77
N PHE A 310 -9.34 -22.95 -6.87
CA PHE A 310 -8.02 -23.59 -7.05
C PHE A 310 -7.09 -23.45 -5.83
N GLY A 311 -7.46 -22.62 -4.86
CA GLY A 311 -6.66 -22.31 -3.67
C GLY A 311 -5.69 -21.15 -3.86
N ASN A 312 -5.36 -20.45 -2.76
CA ASN A 312 -4.54 -19.24 -2.76
C ASN A 312 -3.17 -19.41 -3.42
N LYS A 313 -2.49 -20.54 -3.18
CA LYS A 313 -1.17 -20.81 -3.76
C LYS A 313 -1.23 -20.76 -5.28
N GLN A 314 -2.18 -21.48 -5.89
CA GLN A 314 -2.29 -21.57 -7.34
C GLN A 314 -2.67 -20.22 -7.95
N SER A 315 -3.58 -19.48 -7.31
CA SER A 315 -3.91 -18.12 -7.73
C SER A 315 -2.69 -17.19 -7.70
N LEU A 316 -1.90 -17.20 -6.62
CA LEU A 316 -0.68 -16.40 -6.52
C LEU A 316 0.36 -16.81 -7.56
N VAL A 317 0.55 -18.11 -7.81
CA VAL A 317 1.46 -18.62 -8.86
C VAL A 317 1.06 -18.09 -10.24
N ILE A 318 -0.23 -18.17 -10.60
CA ILE A 318 -0.73 -17.65 -11.87
C ILE A 318 -0.45 -16.15 -11.99
N MET A 319 -0.74 -15.38 -10.94
CA MET A 319 -0.51 -13.93 -10.95
C MET A 319 0.96 -13.58 -11.09
N VAL A 320 1.85 -14.27 -10.37
CA VAL A 320 3.31 -14.05 -10.47
C VAL A 320 3.82 -14.41 -11.86
N LEU A 321 3.32 -15.47 -12.49
CA LEU A 321 3.66 -15.81 -13.88
C LEU A 321 3.21 -14.74 -14.88
N ILE A 322 2.00 -14.18 -14.68
CA ILE A 322 1.54 -13.05 -15.51
C ILE A 322 2.45 -11.83 -15.30
N TRP A 323 2.90 -11.57 -14.07
CA TRP A 323 3.86 -10.49 -13.79
C TRP A 323 5.21 -10.67 -14.47
N VAL A 324 5.73 -11.90 -14.56
CA VAL A 324 6.93 -12.19 -15.39
C VAL A 324 6.65 -11.83 -16.86
N GLY A 325 5.48 -12.19 -17.37
CA GLY A 325 5.03 -11.81 -18.72
C GLY A 325 4.90 -10.30 -18.91
N ILE A 326 4.38 -9.56 -17.92
CA ILE A 326 4.29 -8.10 -17.91
C ILE A 326 5.69 -7.49 -18.02
N CYS A 327 6.67 -7.99 -17.26
CA CYS A 327 8.05 -7.49 -17.30
C CYS A 327 8.69 -7.71 -18.67
N ALA A 328 8.47 -8.89 -19.27
CA ALA A 328 8.93 -9.17 -20.63
C ALA A 328 8.21 -8.30 -21.67
N GLY A 329 6.89 -8.12 -21.53
CA GLY A 329 6.08 -7.30 -22.43
C GLY A 329 6.45 -5.82 -22.38
N ALA A 330 6.75 -5.28 -21.20
CA ALA A 330 7.17 -3.89 -21.01
C ALA A 330 8.38 -3.49 -21.86
N TYR A 331 9.30 -4.44 -22.10
CA TYR A 331 10.47 -4.22 -22.96
C TYR A 331 10.07 -3.88 -24.42
N TYR A 332 8.95 -4.43 -24.90
CA TYR A 332 8.48 -4.32 -26.28
C TYR A 332 7.33 -3.33 -26.47
N VAL A 333 6.99 -2.53 -25.46
CA VAL A 333 5.95 -1.49 -25.60
C VAL A 333 6.55 -0.27 -26.29
N TYR A 334 6.06 0.12 -27.47
CA TYR A 334 6.53 1.30 -28.20
C TYR A 334 5.40 2.30 -28.51
N SER A 335 4.15 1.90 -28.32
CA SER A 335 2.98 2.73 -28.58
C SER A 335 2.12 2.91 -27.33
N VAL A 336 1.30 3.98 -27.34
CA VAL A 336 0.31 4.26 -26.29
C VAL A 336 -0.69 3.10 -26.11
N TYR A 337 -1.12 2.46 -27.21
CA TYR A 337 -2.10 1.38 -27.14
C TYR A 337 -1.53 0.11 -26.51
N GLU A 338 -0.27 -0.21 -26.80
CA GLU A 338 0.45 -1.30 -26.12
C GLU A 338 0.62 -1.00 -24.62
N PHE A 339 0.89 0.26 -24.27
CA PHE A 339 0.98 0.69 -22.87
C PHE A 339 -0.36 0.56 -22.14
N PHE A 340 -1.47 0.96 -22.77
CA PHE A 340 -2.81 0.77 -22.21
C PHE A 340 -3.19 -0.71 -22.09
N ALA A 341 -2.81 -1.55 -23.07
CA ALA A 341 -3.02 -2.99 -22.98
C ALA A 341 -2.21 -3.59 -21.82
N LEU A 342 -0.95 -3.19 -21.64
CA LEU A 342 -0.12 -3.63 -20.52
C LEU A 342 -0.73 -3.17 -19.18
N ALA A 343 -1.18 -1.92 -19.11
CA ALA A 343 -1.85 -1.34 -17.95
C ALA A 343 -3.14 -2.10 -17.56
N PHE A 344 -3.92 -2.56 -18.55
CA PHE A 344 -5.08 -3.41 -18.31
C PHE A 344 -4.67 -4.73 -17.63
N VAL A 345 -3.63 -5.40 -18.15
CA VAL A 345 -3.14 -6.67 -17.58
C VAL A 345 -2.57 -6.45 -16.18
N VAL A 346 -1.80 -5.37 -15.98
CA VAL A 346 -1.29 -4.93 -14.67
C VAL A 346 -2.45 -4.73 -13.69
N GLY A 347 -3.46 -3.95 -14.05
CA GLY A 347 -4.63 -3.72 -13.19
C GLY A 347 -5.31 -5.02 -12.78
N LEU A 348 -5.58 -5.91 -13.74
CA LEU A 348 -6.24 -7.20 -13.49
C LEU A 348 -5.50 -8.04 -12.43
N VAL A 349 -4.18 -8.06 -12.47
CA VAL A 349 -3.36 -8.88 -11.57
C VAL A 349 -3.04 -8.14 -10.27
N MET A 350 -2.87 -6.83 -10.31
CA MET A 350 -2.52 -5.98 -9.16
C MET A 350 -3.57 -6.06 -8.05
N GLY A 351 -4.86 -5.91 -8.39
CA GLY A 351 -5.93 -6.04 -7.38
C GLY A 351 -6.03 -7.44 -6.79
N GLY A 352 -5.74 -8.47 -7.60
CA GLY A 352 -5.72 -9.86 -7.17
C GLY A 352 -4.57 -10.15 -6.21
N ILE A 353 -3.34 -9.75 -6.57
CA ILE A 353 -2.15 -10.11 -5.80
C ILE A 353 -2.12 -9.39 -4.45
N GLN A 354 -2.53 -8.12 -4.38
CA GLN A 354 -2.57 -7.39 -3.11
C GLN A 354 -3.62 -7.98 -2.15
N SER A 355 -4.83 -8.25 -2.66
CA SER A 355 -5.91 -8.81 -1.85
C SER A 355 -5.63 -10.24 -1.39
N LEU A 356 -5.11 -11.10 -2.27
CA LEU A 356 -4.80 -12.48 -1.95
C LEU A 356 -3.55 -12.64 -1.10
N SER A 357 -2.54 -11.78 -1.23
CA SER A 357 -1.35 -11.84 -0.36
C SER A 357 -1.74 -11.61 1.10
N ARG A 358 -2.55 -10.58 1.36
CA ARG A 358 -3.11 -10.28 2.69
C ARG A 358 -3.95 -11.43 3.24
N SER A 359 -4.86 -11.97 2.42
CA SER A 359 -5.74 -13.07 2.87
C SER A 359 -4.98 -14.37 3.08
N THR A 360 -3.96 -14.65 2.25
CA THR A 360 -3.10 -15.83 2.38
C THR A 360 -2.27 -15.75 3.65
N PHE A 361 -1.63 -14.61 3.91
CA PHE A 361 -0.89 -14.41 5.15
C PHE A 361 -1.79 -14.60 6.38
N SER A 362 -3.03 -14.10 6.33
CA SER A 362 -4.02 -14.32 7.40
C SER A 362 -4.31 -15.80 7.67
N LYS A 363 -4.32 -16.65 6.63
CA LYS A 363 -4.51 -18.11 6.77
C LYS A 363 -3.30 -18.81 7.38
N LEU A 364 -2.13 -18.19 7.31
CA LEU A 364 -0.88 -18.69 7.88
C LEU A 364 -0.68 -18.25 9.33
N ILE A 365 -1.50 -17.35 9.88
CA ILE A 365 -1.42 -17.02 11.32
C ILE A 365 -2.02 -18.20 12.12
N PRO A 366 -1.32 -18.72 13.16
CA PRO A 366 -1.89 -19.74 14.05
C PRO A 366 -3.21 -19.28 14.65
N ARG A 367 -4.24 -20.15 14.64
CA ARG A 367 -5.58 -19.83 15.16
C ARG A 367 -5.59 -19.68 16.68
N SER A 368 -4.61 -20.29 17.35
CA SER A 368 -4.37 -20.14 18.78
C SER A 368 -3.78 -18.77 19.16
N SER A 369 -3.20 -18.04 18.20
CA SER A 369 -2.60 -16.74 18.46
C SER A 369 -3.63 -15.61 18.49
N THR A 370 -3.41 -14.65 19.37
CA THR A 370 -4.18 -13.39 19.46
C THR A 370 -3.36 -12.17 19.03
N ASP A 371 -2.11 -12.40 18.59
CA ASP A 371 -1.08 -11.38 18.37
C ASP A 371 -1.04 -10.96 16.89
N HIS A 372 -2.23 -10.72 16.33
CA HIS A 372 -2.41 -10.49 14.90
C HIS A 372 -1.69 -9.24 14.40
N ALA A 373 -1.61 -8.15 15.17
CA ALA A 373 -0.91 -6.94 14.74
C ALA A 373 0.60 -7.17 14.64
N SER A 374 1.15 -8.00 15.53
CA SER A 374 2.55 -8.39 15.55
C SER A 374 2.89 -9.22 14.33
N TYR A 375 2.05 -10.20 13.96
CA TYR A 375 2.21 -10.93 12.69
C TYR A 375 2.14 -10.02 11.48
N PHE A 376 1.14 -9.13 11.41
CA PHE A 376 1.00 -8.21 10.28
C PHE A 376 2.10 -7.15 10.22
N SER A 377 2.74 -6.80 11.34
CA SER A 377 3.92 -5.93 11.31
C SER A 377 5.08 -6.55 10.53
N PHE A 378 5.30 -7.87 10.61
CA PHE A 378 6.31 -8.54 9.80
C PHE A 378 5.95 -8.55 8.32
N TYR A 379 4.68 -8.79 8.00
CA TYR A 379 4.17 -8.72 6.62
C TYR A 379 4.37 -7.31 6.04
N ASP A 380 3.94 -6.27 6.75
CA ASP A 380 4.04 -4.89 6.27
C ASP A 380 5.51 -4.41 6.20
N VAL A 381 6.36 -4.73 7.19
CA VAL A 381 7.81 -4.44 7.13
C VAL A 381 8.45 -5.10 5.92
N THR A 382 8.09 -6.36 5.64
CA THR A 382 8.58 -7.08 4.46
C THR A 382 8.20 -6.35 3.17
N GLU A 383 6.96 -5.86 3.07
CA GLU A 383 6.52 -5.06 1.93
C GLU A 383 7.31 -3.75 1.81
N LYS A 384 7.53 -3.03 2.92
CA LYS A 384 8.22 -1.73 2.87
C LYS A 384 9.69 -1.88 2.50
N LEU A 385 10.37 -2.89 3.01
CA LEU A 385 11.74 -3.21 2.59
C LEU A 385 11.78 -3.61 1.11
N ALA A 386 10.78 -4.35 0.64
CA ALA A 386 10.66 -4.71 -0.77
C ALA A 386 10.46 -3.48 -1.68
N ILE A 387 9.68 -2.48 -1.26
CA ILE A 387 9.52 -1.21 -1.99
C ILE A 387 10.87 -0.52 -2.15
N VAL A 388 11.59 -0.31 -1.04
CA VAL A 388 12.87 0.42 -1.05
C VAL A 388 13.92 -0.29 -1.90
N LEU A 389 14.06 -1.60 -1.74
CA LEU A 389 15.06 -2.36 -2.51
C LEU A 389 14.66 -2.55 -3.97
N GLY A 390 13.35 -2.64 -4.26
CA GLY A 390 12.83 -2.73 -5.62
C GLY A 390 13.07 -1.46 -6.43
N THR A 391 12.67 -0.30 -5.88
CA THR A 391 12.87 0.99 -6.56
C THR A 391 14.35 1.35 -6.67
N PHE A 392 15.16 1.04 -5.65
CA PHE A 392 16.61 1.18 -5.72
C PHE A 392 17.22 0.34 -6.84
N SER A 393 16.86 -0.95 -6.92
CA SER A 393 17.37 -1.85 -7.97
C SER A 393 16.97 -1.36 -9.36
N TYR A 394 15.74 -0.88 -9.52
CA TYR A 394 15.25 -0.35 -10.78
C TYR A 394 16.03 0.89 -11.23
N GLY A 395 16.21 1.86 -10.34
CA GLY A 395 16.98 3.08 -10.63
C GLY A 395 18.46 2.78 -10.89
N PHE A 396 19.06 1.86 -10.13
CA PHE A 396 20.45 1.45 -10.33
C PHE A 396 20.67 0.79 -11.70
N ILE A 397 19.73 -0.04 -12.15
CA ILE A 397 19.80 -0.68 -13.48
C ILE A 397 19.57 0.35 -14.58
N GLU A 398 18.65 1.31 -14.40
CA GLU A 398 18.45 2.43 -15.34
C GLU A 398 19.74 3.24 -15.47
N GLN A 399 20.40 3.53 -14.34
CA GLN A 399 21.65 4.30 -14.31
C GLN A 399 22.79 3.62 -15.08
N ILE A 400 22.94 2.31 -14.96
CA ILE A 400 24.02 1.56 -15.64
C ILE A 400 23.68 1.30 -17.10
N THR A 401 22.42 0.95 -17.40
CA THR A 401 22.02 0.53 -18.75
C THR A 401 21.52 1.66 -19.62
N GLY A 402 21.17 2.80 -19.03
CA GLY A 402 20.57 3.95 -19.69
C GLY A 402 19.11 3.76 -20.13
N SER A 403 18.43 2.67 -19.73
CA SER A 403 17.04 2.41 -20.15
C SER A 403 16.19 1.82 -19.04
N MET A 404 15.00 2.39 -18.85
CA MET A 404 13.98 1.89 -17.93
C MET A 404 13.37 0.56 -18.39
N ARG A 405 13.47 0.23 -19.69
CA ARG A 405 13.03 -1.09 -20.22
C ARG A 405 13.83 -2.24 -19.64
N ASN A 406 15.14 -2.06 -19.52
CA ASN A 406 16.03 -3.05 -18.88
C ASN A 406 15.69 -3.20 -17.40
N SER A 407 15.40 -2.09 -16.72
CA SER A 407 14.94 -2.11 -15.33
C SER A 407 13.63 -2.86 -15.19
N ALA A 408 12.63 -2.60 -16.04
CA ALA A 408 11.36 -3.33 -16.02
C ALA A 408 11.55 -4.83 -16.28
N LEU A 409 12.37 -5.21 -17.26
CA LEU A 409 12.68 -6.60 -17.57
C LEU A 409 13.36 -7.30 -16.38
N SER A 410 14.29 -6.62 -15.70
CA SER A 410 15.02 -7.16 -14.55
C SER A 410 14.12 -7.49 -13.35
N LEU A 411 12.99 -6.76 -13.17
CA LEU A 411 12.01 -7.09 -12.14
C LEU A 411 11.42 -8.50 -12.33
N GLY A 412 11.42 -9.01 -13.57
CA GLY A 412 11.08 -10.38 -13.89
C GLY A 412 11.91 -11.40 -13.09
N ILE A 413 13.17 -11.10 -12.79
CA ILE A 413 14.04 -11.95 -11.96
C ILE A 413 13.50 -12.01 -10.52
N PHE A 414 13.07 -10.88 -9.94
CA PHE A 414 12.46 -10.89 -8.61
C PHE A 414 11.17 -11.69 -8.59
N PHE A 415 10.33 -11.58 -9.62
CA PHE A 415 9.14 -12.42 -9.73
C PHE A 415 9.48 -13.92 -9.83
N LEU A 416 10.51 -14.30 -10.60
CA LEU A 416 10.95 -15.69 -10.70
C LEU A 416 11.52 -16.23 -9.38
N VAL A 417 12.30 -15.44 -8.65
CA VAL A 417 12.80 -15.82 -7.30
C VAL A 417 11.62 -15.95 -6.33
N GLY A 418 10.70 -14.98 -6.34
CA GLY A 418 9.48 -15.01 -5.55
C GLY A 418 8.62 -16.23 -5.86
N LEU A 419 8.51 -16.61 -7.14
CA LEU A 419 7.83 -17.81 -7.59
C LEU A 419 8.52 -19.07 -7.07
N GLY A 420 9.85 -19.14 -7.10
CA GLY A 420 10.62 -20.25 -6.54
C GLY A 420 10.28 -20.51 -5.07
N PHE A 421 10.29 -19.45 -4.24
CA PHE A 421 9.85 -19.57 -2.85
C PHE A 421 8.37 -19.94 -2.73
N LEU A 422 7.49 -19.38 -3.57
CA LEU A 422 6.05 -19.66 -3.54
C LEU A 422 5.73 -21.13 -3.83
N LEU A 423 6.46 -21.75 -4.76
CA LEU A 423 6.30 -23.17 -5.09
C LEU A 423 6.65 -24.07 -3.90
N LEU A 424 7.54 -23.63 -3.01
CA LEU A 424 7.92 -24.34 -1.77
C LEU A 424 6.94 -24.14 -0.61
N VAL A 425 5.94 -23.25 -0.76
CA VAL A 425 4.88 -23.03 0.22
C VAL A 425 3.80 -24.09 0.06
N THR A 426 3.44 -24.76 1.15
CA THR A 426 2.28 -25.68 1.18
C THR A 426 1.29 -25.14 2.19
N ILE A 427 0.19 -24.56 1.69
CA ILE A 427 -0.83 -23.94 2.54
C ILE A 427 -1.68 -25.06 3.18
N PRO A 428 -1.72 -25.19 4.51
CA PRO A 428 -2.51 -26.23 5.16
C PRO A 428 -4.01 -26.01 4.96
N LYS A 429 -4.75 -27.06 4.59
CA LYS A 429 -6.22 -26.98 4.40
C LYS A 429 -6.99 -26.79 5.72
N LYS A 430 -6.44 -27.22 6.87
CA LYS A 430 -7.10 -27.19 8.19
C LYS A 430 -6.52 -26.14 9.18
N GLY A 431 -5.55 -25.33 8.75
CA GLY A 431 -4.85 -24.36 9.60
C GLY A 431 -3.68 -25.00 10.37
N LEU A 432 -2.69 -24.18 10.75
CA LEU A 432 -1.39 -24.65 11.27
C LEU A 432 -1.45 -25.38 12.63
N ASP A 433 -2.49 -25.15 13.45
CA ASP A 433 -2.60 -25.80 14.75
C ASP A 433 -3.02 -27.28 14.67
N THR A 434 -3.49 -27.76 13.51
CA THR A 434 -4.03 -29.13 13.36
C THR A 434 -3.00 -30.19 12.98
N GLU A 435 -1.73 -29.83 12.80
CA GLU A 435 -0.64 -30.77 12.47
C GLU A 435 0.26 -31.12 13.69
N ARG A 436 -0.05 -30.60 14.88
CA ARG A 436 0.66 -30.93 16.15
C ARG A 436 -0.07 -31.97 17.02
N ALA A 437 -1.03 -32.72 16.46
CA ALA A 437 -1.74 -33.78 17.18
C ALA A 437 -1.19 -35.16 16.82
#